data_AF-A0AAW8AMN9-F1
#
_entry.id   AF-A0AAW8AMN9-F1
#
_cell.length_a   1.000
_cell.length_b   1.000
_cell.length_c   1.000
_cell.angle_alpha   90.00
_cell.angle_beta   90.00
_cell.angle_gamma   90.00
#
_symmetry.space_group_name_H-M   'P 1'
#
loop_
_entity.id
_entity.type
_entity.pdbx_description
1 polymer ?
#
loop_
_entity_poly.entity_id
_entity_poly.type
_entity_poly.pdbx_seq_one_letter_code
_entity_poly.pdbx_strand_id
1 'polypeptide(L)'
;DIIRLAARVLTQAADPQVDFVGHIGGDDFLMVLCSSDWEERLERVCKAFDAGVRSFFSPDHLAAGGYVTLNRQNQPSFHPLPT
;
A
#
# COMPACT_ATOMS: atom_id res chain seq x y z
N ASP A 1 0.37 -11.26 -0.47
CA ASP A 1 0.29 -10.60 0.86
C ASP A 1 0.24 -9.08 0.83
N ILE A 2 0.84 -8.39 -0.14
CA ILE A 2 0.72 -6.91 -0.27
C ILE A 2 -0.74 -6.44 -0.39
N ILE A 3 -1.58 -7.12 -1.17
CA ILE A 3 -3.03 -6.78 -1.28
C ILE A 3 -3.73 -6.91 0.09
N ARG A 4 -3.33 -7.89 0.91
CA ARG A 4 -3.88 -8.05 2.27
C ARG A 4 -3.39 -6.96 3.21
N LEU A 5 -2.15 -6.47 3.02
CA LEU A 5 -1.65 -5.30 3.75
C LEU A 5 -2.52 -4.08 3.42
N ALA A 6 -2.79 -3.81 2.13
CA ALA A 6 -3.66 -2.72 1.71
C ALA A 6 -5.05 -2.79 2.36
N ALA A 7 -5.71 -3.95 2.29
CA ALA A 7 -7.01 -4.16 2.94
C ALA A 7 -6.94 -3.91 4.46
N ARG A 8 -5.88 -4.38 5.13
CA ARG A 8 -5.70 -4.20 6.57
C ARG A 8 -5.51 -2.74 6.96
N VAL A 9 -4.64 -1.99 6.26
CA VAL A 9 -4.38 -0.59 6.63
C VAL A 9 -5.60 0.29 6.39
N LEU A 10 -6.36 0.04 5.32
CA LEU A 10 -7.61 0.76 5.04
C LEU A 10 -8.66 0.48 6.12
N THR A 11 -8.88 -0.79 6.46
CA THR A 11 -9.88 -1.19 7.47
C THR A 11 -9.50 -0.74 8.88
N GLN A 12 -8.21 -0.68 9.22
CA GLN A 12 -7.75 -0.19 10.53
C GLN A 12 -7.92 1.32 10.69
N ALA A 13 -7.88 2.09 9.60
CA ALA A 13 -8.04 3.55 9.64
C ALA A 13 -9.51 4.00 9.60
N ALA A 14 -10.44 3.15 9.13
CA ALA A 14 -11.85 3.46 9.04
C ALA A 14 -12.57 3.36 10.39
N ASP A 15 -13.50 4.26 10.66
CA ASP A 15 -14.50 4.08 11.72
C ASP A 15 -15.66 3.23 11.17
N PRO A 16 -15.89 2.01 11.66
CA PRO A 16 -16.93 1.14 11.12
C PRO A 16 -18.37 1.66 11.32
N GLN A 17 -18.58 2.70 12.12
CA GLN A 17 -19.91 3.27 12.34
C GLN A 17 -20.30 4.31 11.29
N VAL A 18 -19.31 4.99 10.68
CA VAL A 18 -19.55 6.14 9.79
C VAL A 18 -18.78 6.07 8.47
N ASP A 19 -17.74 5.25 8.39
CA ASP A 19 -16.92 5.08 7.20
C ASP A 19 -17.19 3.73 6.53
N PHE A 20 -16.81 3.62 5.26
CA PHE A 20 -16.95 2.40 4.47
C PHE A 20 -15.66 2.06 3.73
N VAL A 21 -15.27 0.78 3.76
CA VAL A 21 -14.17 0.23 2.96
C VAL A 21 -14.70 -0.91 2.11
N GLY A 22 -14.51 -0.80 0.79
CA GLY A 22 -14.93 -1.79 -0.19
C GLY A 22 -13.76 -2.33 -1.00
N HIS A 23 -13.85 -3.60 -1.40
CA HIS A 23 -12.96 -4.23 -2.38
C HIS A 23 -13.70 -4.35 -3.70
N ILE A 24 -13.15 -3.78 -4.78
CA ILE A 24 -13.78 -3.79 -6.11
C ILE A 24 -13.42 -5.10 -6.82
N GLY A 25 -12.15 -5.48 -6.78
CA GLY A 25 -11.63 -6.70 -7.41
C GLY A 25 -10.12 -6.59 -7.63
N GLY A 26 -9.42 -7.72 -7.69
CA GLY A 26 -7.96 -7.71 -7.84
C GLY A 26 -7.28 -6.95 -6.70
N ASP A 27 -6.52 -5.91 -7.06
CA ASP A 27 -5.82 -4.98 -6.18
C ASP A 27 -6.55 -3.64 -5.92
N ASP A 28 -7.75 -3.46 -6.48
CA ASP A 28 -8.52 -2.21 -6.36
C ASP A 28 -9.41 -2.15 -5.11
N PHE A 29 -9.24 -1.09 -4.31
CA PHE A 29 -10.05 -0.78 -3.13
C PHE A 29 -10.68 0.60 -3.23
N LEU A 30 -11.80 0.78 -2.53
CA LEU A 30 -12.42 2.09 -2.33
C LEU A 30 -12.64 2.33 -0.84
N MET A 31 -12.51 3.59 -0.42
CA MET A 31 -12.76 4.02 0.94
C MET A 31 -13.58 5.31 0.90
N VAL A 32 -14.69 5.33 1.64
CA VAL A 32 -15.56 6.49 1.82
C VAL A 32 -15.49 6.90 3.29
N LEU A 33 -15.01 8.11 3.55
CA LEU A 33 -14.81 8.65 4.89
C LEU A 33 -15.85 9.74 5.19
N CYS A 34 -16.64 9.54 6.24
CA CYS A 34 -17.55 10.55 6.78
C CYS A 34 -17.06 11.11 8.12
N SER A 35 -16.06 10.46 8.73
CA SER A 35 -15.39 10.92 9.95
C SER A 35 -14.85 12.36 9.80
N SER A 36 -14.95 13.19 10.85
CA SER A 36 -14.46 14.57 10.79
C SER A 36 -12.94 14.66 10.70
N ASP A 37 -12.21 13.63 11.15
CA ASP A 37 -10.76 13.49 11.07
C ASP A 37 -10.29 12.69 9.83
N TRP A 38 -11.09 12.66 8.76
CA TRP A 38 -10.83 11.86 7.56
C TRP A 38 -9.44 12.10 6.94
N GLU A 39 -8.94 13.33 6.95
CA GLU A 39 -7.66 13.69 6.35
C GLU A 39 -6.49 13.03 7.11
N GLU A 40 -6.51 13.12 8.44
CA GLU A 40 -5.52 12.45 9.28
C GLU A 40 -5.58 10.93 9.15
N ARG A 41 -6.78 10.36 8.99
CA ARG A 41 -6.95 8.92 8.75
C ARG A 41 -6.33 8.50 7.42
N LEU A 42 -6.54 9.28 6.37
CA LEU A 42 -5.95 9.01 5.06
C LEU A 42 -4.42 9.10 5.12
N GLU A 43 -3.86 10.10 5.81
CA GLU A 43 -2.42 10.15 6.03
C GLU A 43 -1.86 8.93 6.78
N ARG A 44 -2.60 8.46 7.80
CA ARG A 44 -2.22 7.25 8.56
C ARG A 44 -2.23 6.02 7.67
N VAL A 45 -3.18 5.89 6.74
CA VAL A 45 -3.24 4.80 5.75
C VAL A 45 -1.96 4.79 4.92
N CYS A 46 -1.58 5.92 4.30
CA CYS A 46 -0.39 6.00 3.46
C CYS A 46 0.87 5.65 4.27
N LYS A 47 1.07 6.31 5.43
CA LYS A 47 2.23 6.04 6.31
C LYS A 47 2.31 4.57 6.74
N ALA A 48 1.18 3.94 7.08
CA ALA A 48 1.14 2.54 7.50
C ALA A 48 1.42 1.58 6.34
N PHE A 49 0.90 1.88 5.15
CA PHE A 49 1.18 1.10 3.95
C PHE A 49 2.67 1.16 3.58
N ASP A 50 3.25 2.36 3.52
CA ASP A 50 4.66 2.57 3.17
C ASP A 50 5.61 1.89 4.14
N ALA A 51 5.28 1.92 5.43
CA ALA A 51 6.05 1.21 6.45
C ALA A 51 5.90 -0.32 6.30
N GLY A 52 4.68 -0.80 6.07
CA GLY A 52 4.40 -2.23 5.96
C GLY A 52 4.98 -2.86 4.69
N VAL A 53 4.94 -2.15 3.56
CA VAL A 53 5.33 -2.69 2.25
C VAL A 53 6.83 -3.02 2.21
N ARG A 54 7.65 -2.29 2.99
CA ARG A 54 9.09 -2.54 3.12
C ARG A 54 9.44 -3.95 3.60
N SER A 55 8.56 -4.58 4.39
CA SER A 55 8.77 -5.95 4.89
C SER A 55 8.75 -7.04 3.80
N PHE A 56 8.27 -6.71 2.59
CA PHE A 56 8.25 -7.63 1.46
C PHE A 56 9.53 -7.61 0.61
N PHE A 57 10.49 -6.74 0.95
CA PHE A 57 11.74 -6.60 0.22
C PHE A 57 12.92 -7.11 1.03
N SER A 58 13.93 -7.65 0.33
CA SER A 58 15.17 -8.08 0.97
C SER A 58 15.96 -6.87 1.50
N PRO A 59 16.86 -7.06 2.48
CA PRO A 59 17.74 -6.00 2.95
C PRO A 59 18.53 -5.32 1.82
N ASP A 60 18.96 -6.09 0.82
CA ASP A 60 19.71 -5.56 -0.33
C ASP A 60 18.83 -4.64 -1.20
N HIS A 61 17.57 -5.00 -1.44
CA HIS A 61 16.63 -4.15 -2.17
C HIS A 61 16.30 -2.87 -1.39
N LEU A 62 16.15 -2.97 -0.07
CA LEU A 62 15.94 -1.82 0.81
C LEU A 62 17.14 -0.86 0.80
N ALA A 63 18.36 -1.40 0.88
CA ALA A 63 19.59 -0.61 0.82
C ALA A 63 19.79 0.06 -0.56
N ALA A 64 19.41 -0.63 -1.63
CA ALA A 64 19.49 -0.11 -3.00
C ALA A 64 18.34 0.85 -3.36
N GLY A 65 17.30 0.94 -2.54
CA GLY A 65 16.09 1.73 -2.82
C GLY A 65 15.25 1.17 -3.99
N GLY A 66 15.47 -0.09 -4.39
CA GLY A 66 14.80 -0.72 -5.50
C GLY A 66 15.40 -2.08 -5.87
N TYR A 67 14.95 -2.64 -6.99
CA TYR A 67 15.37 -3.95 -7.47
C TYR A 67 15.45 -3.98 -8.99
N VAL A 68 16.29 -4.87 -9.53
CA VAL A 68 16.44 -5.06 -10.98
C VAL A 68 15.66 -6.29 -11.41
N THR A 69 14.77 -6.11 -12.39
CA THR A 69 14.05 -7.23 -13.05
C THR A 69 14.20 -7.13 -14.55
N LEU A 70 13.90 -8.22 -15.24
CA LEU A 70 13.78 -8.18 -16.70
C LEU A 70 12.46 -7.51 -17.08
N ASN A 71 12.53 -6.56 -18.01
CA ASN A 71 11.35 -5.99 -18.64
C ASN A 71 10.73 -7.00 -19.64
N ARG A 72 9.66 -6.59 -20.33
CA ARG A 72 8.94 -7.44 -21.31
C ARG A 72 9.78 -7.83 -22.53
N GLN A 73 10.93 -7.18 -22.74
CA GLN A 73 11.90 -7.46 -23.79
C GLN A 73 13.11 -8.24 -23.27
N ASN A 74 13.04 -8.83 -22.08
CA ASN A 74 14.13 -9.53 -21.40
C ASN A 74 15.39 -8.66 -21.15
N GLN A 75 15.24 -7.34 -21.03
CA GLN A 75 16.33 -6.44 -20.70
C GLN A 75 16.28 -6.06 -19.21
N PRO A 76 17.43 -5.97 -18.51
CA PRO A 76 17.48 -5.49 -17.14
C PRO A 76 16.92 -4.07 -17.01
N SER A 77 16.03 -3.87 -16.04
CA SER A 77 15.43 -2.58 -15.70
C SER A 77 15.40 -2.42 -14.19
N PHE A 78 15.79 -1.25 -13.71
CA PHE A 78 15.68 -0.90 -12.29
C PHE A 78 14.27 -0.40 -11.99
N HIS A 79 13.71 -0.87 -10.87
CA HIS A 79 12.41 -0.45 -10.36
C HIS A 79 12.60 0.08 -8.94
N PRO A 80 12.20 1.33 -8.65
CA PRO A 80 12.23 1.85 -7.29
C PRO A 80 11.27 1.06 -6.41
N LEU A 81 11.52 1.07 -5.10
CA LEU A 81 10.57 0.51 -4.15
C LEU A 81 9.24 1.29 -4.21
N PRO A 82 8.10 0.61 -4.03
CA PRO A 82 6.81 1.27 -3.84
C PRO A 82 6.86 2.21 -2.63
N THR A 83 6.22 3.37 -2.78
CA THR A 83 5.99 4.41 -1.77
C THR A 83 4.55 4.90 -1.87
#